data_AF-A0A439CP69-F1
#
_entry.id   AF-A0A439CP69-F1
#
_cell.length_a   1.000
_cell.length_b   1.000
_cell.length_c   1.000
_cell.angle_alpha   90.00
_cell.angle_beta   90.00
_cell.angle_gamma   90.00
#
_symmetry.space_group_name_H-M   'P 1'
#
loop_
_entity.id
_entity.type
_entity.pdbx_description
1 polymer ?
#
loop_
_entity_poly.entity_id
_entity_poly.type
_entity_poly.pdbx_seq_one_letter_code
_entity_poly.pdbx_strand_id
1 'polypeptide(L)'
;MSRGAPRGRGFGGGRGGGGFGGGRGGGRGGFGQRDFGPPDTILEMGAFLHACEGEMVCSSVSAQNKIPQFNAQIFLENKTAVGKVDEVLGPINQVYFTIKPSEGIQAQSFQPGDKFYIGAEKVLPF
;
A
#
# COMPACT_ATOMS: atom_id res chain seq x y z
N MET A 1 25.34 52.92 -60.88
CA MET A 1 26.18 52.03 -60.05
C MET A 1 25.51 51.88 -58.69
N SER A 2 25.17 50.64 -58.26
CA SER A 2 24.85 50.24 -56.87
C SER A 2 23.57 50.83 -56.24
N ARG A 3 22.68 50.15 -55.49
CA ARG A 3 22.59 48.84 -54.82
C ARG A 3 21.10 48.56 -54.55
N GLY A 4 20.70 47.29 -54.52
CA GLY A 4 19.34 46.86 -54.18
C GLY A 4 18.96 47.11 -52.72
N ALA A 5 17.66 47.26 -52.48
CA ALA A 5 17.05 47.22 -51.16
C ALA A 5 15.81 46.28 -51.20
N PRO A 6 15.55 45.51 -50.13
CA PRO A 6 14.66 44.35 -50.14
C PRO A 6 13.16 44.71 -50.12
N ARG A 7 12.38 43.77 -50.66
CA ARG A 7 10.91 43.68 -50.61
C ARG A 7 10.41 43.20 -49.24
N GLY A 8 9.28 43.76 -48.81
CA GLY A 8 8.38 43.26 -47.75
C GLY A 8 8.05 44.40 -46.78
N ARG A 9 6.92 45.13 -46.82
CA ARG A 9 5.48 44.81 -46.92
C ARG A 9 4.93 44.00 -45.74
N GLY A 10 4.12 44.67 -44.90
CA GLY A 10 3.09 44.07 -44.03
C GLY A 10 3.32 44.32 -42.53
N PHE A 11 2.77 45.37 -41.91
CA PHE A 11 1.40 45.53 -41.36
C PHE A 11 1.08 44.69 -40.10
N GLY A 12 0.69 45.41 -39.04
CA GLY A 12 -0.08 44.92 -37.87
C GLY A 12 0.80 44.60 -36.66
N GLY A 13 0.67 45.21 -35.47
CA GLY A 13 -0.45 45.93 -34.86
C GLY A 13 -0.75 45.29 -33.50
N GLY A 14 -0.57 46.04 -32.40
CA GLY A 14 -0.96 45.68 -31.03
C GLY A 14 0.24 45.54 -30.08
N ARG A 15 0.62 46.56 -29.28
CA ARG A 15 0.01 46.93 -27.97
C ARG A 15 -0.31 45.66 -27.16
N GLY A 16 0.45 45.27 -26.14
CA GLY A 16 0.78 46.04 -24.94
C GLY A 16 -0.29 45.79 -23.87
N GLY A 17 0.09 45.20 -22.72
CA GLY A 17 -0.71 45.29 -21.50
C GLY A 17 -0.92 43.99 -20.71
N GLY A 18 -0.14 43.83 -19.64
CA GLY A 18 -0.63 43.60 -18.27
C GLY A 18 -1.44 42.35 -17.93
N GLY A 19 -0.94 41.57 -16.97
CA GLY A 19 -1.74 40.57 -16.26
C GLY A 19 -0.97 39.86 -15.15
N PHE A 20 -0.94 40.47 -13.97
CA PHE A 20 -0.53 39.84 -12.70
C PHE A 20 -1.53 38.75 -12.28
N GLY A 21 -1.04 37.70 -11.62
CA GLY A 21 -1.83 36.71 -10.87
C GLY A 21 -1.16 35.35 -10.98
N GLY A 22 -0.38 34.87 -10.00
CA GLY A 22 -0.85 34.63 -8.64
C GLY A 22 -1.14 33.14 -8.51
N GLY A 23 -0.16 32.37 -8.02
CA GLY A 23 -0.28 30.91 -7.92
C GLY A 23 0.87 30.25 -7.18
N ARG A 24 1.13 30.70 -5.95
CA ARG A 24 1.81 29.88 -4.93
C ARG A 24 0.94 28.66 -4.63
N GLY A 25 1.56 27.48 -4.57
CA GLY A 25 0.95 26.25 -4.07
C GLY A 25 1.44 25.07 -4.91
N GLY A 26 2.50 24.37 -4.53
CA GLY A 26 2.43 23.51 -3.35
C GLY A 26 1.86 22.15 -3.75
N GLY A 27 2.49 21.45 -4.70
CA GLY A 27 2.19 20.06 -5.03
C GLY A 27 3.27 19.16 -4.44
N ARG A 28 3.24 18.98 -3.12
CA ARG A 28 4.03 17.95 -2.43
C ARG A 28 3.86 16.63 -3.17
N GLY A 29 5.00 15.95 -3.39
CA GLY A 29 5.04 14.61 -3.94
C GLY A 29 3.89 13.77 -3.41
N GLY A 30 2.98 13.42 -4.31
CA GLY A 30 1.95 12.44 -4.05
C GLY A 30 2.63 11.11 -3.89
N PHE A 31 3.08 10.81 -2.67
CA PHE A 31 2.97 9.48 -2.12
C PHE A 31 1.47 9.17 -2.08
N GLY A 32 0.90 8.97 -3.26
CA GLY A 32 -0.39 8.35 -3.42
C GLY A 32 -0.26 7.04 -2.67
N GLN A 33 -1.04 6.94 -1.62
CA GLN A 33 -1.41 5.70 -0.98
C GLN A 33 -1.65 4.74 -2.13
N ARG A 34 -0.65 3.89 -2.42
CA ARG A 34 -0.83 2.83 -3.40
C ARG A 34 -1.80 1.92 -2.69
N ASP A 35 -3.08 2.14 -2.94
CA ASP A 35 -4.11 1.12 -2.79
C ASP A 35 -3.69 0.02 -3.75
N PHE A 36 -2.69 -0.76 -3.31
CA PHE A 36 -2.31 -2.00 -3.93
C PHE A 36 -3.56 -2.85 -3.76
N GLY A 37 -4.30 -2.99 -4.86
CA GLY A 37 -5.37 -3.96 -4.97
C GLY A 37 -4.87 -5.34 -4.50
N PRO A 38 -5.80 -6.28 -4.27
CA PRO A 38 -5.47 -7.58 -3.73
C PRO A 38 -4.28 -8.19 -4.50
N PRO A 39 -3.23 -8.66 -3.80
CA PRO A 39 -1.99 -9.05 -4.43
C PRO A 39 -2.21 -10.18 -5.45
N ASP A 40 -1.38 -10.18 -6.50
CA ASP A 40 -1.43 -11.17 -7.58
C ASP A 40 -1.33 -12.59 -7.00
N THR A 41 -0.42 -12.75 -6.03
CA THR A 41 -0.19 -14.00 -5.31
C THR A 41 -0.29 -13.78 -3.81
N ILE A 42 -1.03 -14.67 -3.15
CA ILE A 42 -1.13 -14.76 -1.70
C ILE A 42 -0.40 -16.02 -1.23
N LEU A 43 0.23 -15.93 -0.06
CA LEU A 43 0.89 -17.04 0.61
C LEU A 43 0.21 -17.30 1.95
N GLU A 44 0.06 -18.57 2.31
CA GLU A 44 -0.43 -18.97 3.64
C GLU A 44 0.59 -18.51 4.69
N MET A 45 0.17 -17.62 5.60
CA MET A 45 1.03 -16.99 6.59
C MET A 45 0.93 -17.66 7.96
N GLY A 46 -0.29 -18.06 8.34
CA GLY A 46 -0.55 -18.58 9.67
C GLY A 46 -1.97 -19.12 9.84
N ALA A 47 -2.20 -19.72 10.99
CA ALA A 47 -3.50 -20.19 11.42
C ALA A 47 -3.94 -19.46 12.69
N PHE A 48 -5.24 -19.19 12.79
CA PHE A 48 -5.85 -18.61 13.97
C PHE A 48 -5.61 -19.51 15.20
N LEU A 49 -5.25 -18.89 16.32
CA LEU A 49 -5.16 -19.56 17.61
C LEU A 49 -6.32 -19.16 18.50
N HIS A 50 -6.44 -17.87 18.80
CA HIS A 50 -7.51 -17.31 19.64
C HIS A 50 -7.58 -15.79 19.48
N ALA A 51 -8.71 -15.21 19.89
CA ALA A 51 -8.86 -13.76 20.00
C ALA A 51 -8.29 -13.25 21.33
N CYS A 52 -7.58 -12.12 21.30
CA CYS A 52 -7.03 -11.45 22.48
C CYS A 52 -7.31 -9.95 22.38
N GLU A 53 -8.06 -9.38 23.33
CA GLU A 53 -8.37 -7.93 23.40
C GLU A 53 -8.92 -7.30 22.10
N GLY A 54 -9.57 -8.10 21.25
CA GLY A 54 -10.11 -7.65 19.96
C GLY A 54 -9.17 -7.86 18.77
N GLU A 55 -7.98 -8.38 19.00
CA GLU A 55 -7.04 -8.83 17.97
C GLU A 55 -7.08 -10.34 17.76
N MET A 56 -6.56 -10.79 16.62
CA MET A 56 -6.46 -12.22 16.29
C MET A 56 -5.02 -12.66 16.46
N VAL A 57 -4.77 -13.57 17.41
CA VAL A 57 -3.46 -14.19 17.60
C VAL A 57 -3.35 -15.38 16.67
N CYS A 58 -2.29 -15.41 15.86
CA CYS A 58 -2.05 -16.46 14.88
C CYS A 58 -0.67 -17.10 15.07
N SER A 59 -0.57 -18.41 14.87
CA SER A 59 0.71 -19.10 14.73
C SER A 59 1.15 -19.04 13.29
N SER A 60 2.40 -18.64 13.04
CA SER A 60 2.99 -18.70 11.71
C SER A 60 3.22 -20.15 11.30
N VAL A 61 2.99 -20.45 10.02
CA VAL A 61 3.35 -21.76 9.46
C VAL A 61 4.86 -21.75 9.18
N SER A 62 5.66 -22.30 10.09
CA SER A 62 7.13 -22.27 10.06
C SER A 62 7.79 -22.87 8.81
N ALA A 63 7.03 -23.52 7.91
CA ALA A 63 7.55 -24.19 6.72
C ALA A 63 8.23 -23.22 5.72
N GLN A 64 8.02 -21.91 5.85
CA GLN A 64 8.41 -20.95 4.82
C GLN A 64 9.61 -20.06 5.21
N ASN A 65 10.16 -20.15 6.43
CA ASN A 65 11.22 -19.26 6.95
C ASN A 65 11.01 -17.79 6.57
N LYS A 66 9.76 -17.33 6.70
CA LYS A 66 9.32 -15.98 6.35
C LYS A 66 8.61 -15.32 7.53
N ILE A 67 8.96 -14.07 7.82
CA ILE A 67 8.31 -13.22 8.82
C ILE A 67 7.38 -12.24 8.10
N PRO A 68 6.13 -12.06 8.56
CA PRO A 68 5.26 -11.03 8.00
C PRO A 68 5.78 -9.62 8.30
N GLN A 69 5.66 -8.70 7.34
CA GLN A 69 5.96 -7.28 7.60
C GLN A 69 4.90 -6.64 8.50
N PHE A 70 5.33 -5.76 9.39
CA PHE A 70 4.42 -4.91 10.17
C PHE A 70 3.50 -4.09 9.27
N ASN A 71 2.24 -3.93 9.68
CA ASN A 71 1.17 -3.26 8.93
C ASN A 71 0.86 -3.88 7.55
N ALA A 72 1.33 -5.09 7.25
CA ALA A 72 0.94 -5.78 6.03
C ALA A 72 -0.53 -6.21 6.10
N GLN A 73 -1.22 -6.08 4.96
CA GLN A 73 -2.62 -6.51 4.85
C GLN A 73 -2.70 -8.04 4.91
N ILE A 74 -3.64 -8.55 5.70
CA ILE A 74 -3.95 -9.97 5.81
C ILE A 74 -5.29 -10.26 5.14
N PHE A 75 -5.33 -11.41 4.47
CA PHE A 75 -6.43 -11.87 3.66
C PHE A 75 -6.88 -13.27 4.06
N LEU A 76 -8.10 -13.63 3.66
CA LEU A 76 -8.56 -15.01 3.60
C LEU A 76 -8.16 -15.64 2.26
N GLU A 77 -8.40 -16.95 2.11
CA GLU A 77 -8.12 -17.70 0.87
C GLU A 77 -8.81 -17.08 -0.35
N ASN A 78 -10.02 -16.54 -0.16
CA ASN A 78 -10.78 -15.83 -1.18
C ASN A 78 -10.27 -14.41 -1.49
N LYS A 79 -9.07 -14.02 -1.01
CA LYS A 79 -8.47 -12.69 -1.12
C LYS A 79 -9.26 -11.56 -0.47
N THR A 80 -10.21 -11.86 0.42
CA THR A 80 -10.92 -10.83 1.19
C THR A 80 -10.02 -10.32 2.30
N ALA A 81 -9.84 -9.00 2.37
CA ALA A 81 -9.03 -8.37 3.40
C ALA A 81 -9.76 -8.42 4.76
N VAL A 82 -9.07 -8.93 5.78
CA VAL A 82 -9.64 -9.07 7.14
C VAL A 82 -9.00 -8.16 8.18
N GLY A 83 -7.80 -7.67 7.90
CA GLY A 83 -7.07 -6.84 8.83
C GLY A 83 -5.64 -6.61 8.38
N LYS A 84 -4.81 -6.20 9.32
CA LYS A 84 -3.38 -5.98 9.11
C LYS A 84 -2.55 -6.53 10.26
N VAL A 85 -1.30 -6.88 10.00
CA VAL A 85 -0.35 -7.32 11.03
C VAL A 85 -0.04 -6.15 11.96
N ASP A 86 -0.14 -6.36 13.27
CA ASP A 86 0.18 -5.34 14.27
C ASP A 86 1.47 -5.69 15.01
N GLU A 87 1.55 -6.91 15.55
CA GLU A 87 2.72 -7.39 16.29
C GLU A 87 3.26 -8.71 15.75
N VAL A 88 4.57 -8.92 15.84
CA VAL A 88 5.25 -10.19 15.58
C VAL A 88 6.09 -10.56 16.79
N LEU A 89 5.89 -11.75 17.33
CA LEU A 89 6.43 -12.20 18.60
C LEU A 89 6.76 -13.70 18.60
N GLY A 90 7.31 -14.19 19.71
CA GLY A 90 7.70 -15.59 19.87
C GLY A 90 9.13 -15.89 19.43
N PRO A 91 9.61 -17.11 19.70
CA PRO A 91 10.95 -17.53 19.29
C PRO A 91 11.03 -17.76 17.78
N ILE A 92 12.23 -17.66 17.20
CA ILE A 92 12.43 -17.75 15.74
C ILE A 92 11.98 -19.09 15.12
N ASN A 93 11.90 -20.16 15.92
CA ASN A 93 11.39 -21.46 15.50
C ASN A 93 9.85 -21.57 15.54
N GLN A 94 9.18 -20.70 16.29
CA GLN A 94 7.72 -20.67 16.49
C GLN A 94 7.26 -19.21 16.58
N VAL A 95 7.19 -18.56 15.42
CA VAL A 95 6.75 -17.17 15.32
C VAL A 95 5.23 -17.10 15.48
N TYR A 96 4.78 -16.15 16.28
CA TYR A 96 3.38 -15.75 16.40
C TYR A 96 3.24 -14.32 15.91
N PHE A 97 2.04 -13.97 15.46
CA PHE A 97 1.73 -12.61 15.08
C PHE A 97 0.29 -12.27 15.43
N THR A 98 0.05 -10.99 15.70
CA THR A 98 -1.30 -10.46 15.90
C THR A 98 -1.79 -9.77 14.65
N ILE A 99 -3.09 -9.91 14.38
CA ILE A 99 -3.77 -9.20 13.31
C ILE A 99 -4.78 -8.28 13.96
N LYS A 100 -4.66 -6.99 13.65
CA LYS A 100 -5.67 -5.99 13.94
C LYS A 100 -6.79 -6.09 12.91
N PRO A 101 -8.01 -6.51 13.30
CA PRO A 101 -9.11 -6.65 12.36
C PRO A 101 -9.49 -5.31 11.74
N SER A 102 -9.93 -5.37 10.48
CA SER A 102 -10.58 -4.24 9.81
C SER A 102 -11.95 -3.96 10.42
N GLU A 103 -12.50 -2.78 10.15
CA GLU A 103 -13.84 -2.42 10.60
C GLU A 103 -14.88 -3.46 10.15
N GLY A 104 -15.73 -3.89 11.08
CA GLY A 104 -16.76 -4.91 10.84
C GLY A 104 -16.28 -6.36 10.98
N ILE A 105 -14.97 -6.61 11.12
CA ILE A 105 -14.43 -7.95 11.40
C ILE A 105 -14.29 -8.14 12.91
N GLN A 106 -14.86 -9.23 13.43
CA GLN A 106 -14.77 -9.59 14.85
C GLN A 106 -13.76 -10.73 15.03
N ALA A 107 -12.75 -10.55 15.85
CA ALA A 107 -11.74 -11.58 16.09
C ALA A 107 -12.35 -12.92 16.57
N GLN A 108 -13.45 -12.86 17.34
CA GLN A 108 -14.14 -14.04 17.87
C GLN A 108 -14.95 -14.82 16.82
N SER A 109 -15.13 -14.29 15.59
CA SER A 109 -15.84 -15.03 14.53
C SER A 109 -15.01 -16.15 13.91
N PHE A 110 -13.71 -16.18 14.16
CA PHE A 110 -12.78 -17.18 13.63
C PHE A 110 -12.58 -18.34 14.62
N GLN A 111 -12.30 -19.51 14.09
CA GLN A 111 -12.04 -20.73 14.85
C GLN A 111 -10.57 -21.14 14.79
N PRO A 112 -10.04 -21.81 15.83
CA PRO A 112 -8.67 -22.31 15.81
C PRO A 112 -8.41 -23.16 14.57
N GLY A 113 -7.35 -22.84 13.82
CA GLY A 113 -7.02 -23.50 12.56
C GLY A 113 -7.46 -22.74 11.30
N ASP A 114 -8.29 -21.70 11.40
CA ASP A 114 -8.64 -20.84 10.27
C ASP A 114 -7.38 -20.21 9.66
N LYS A 115 -7.24 -20.31 8.34
CA LYS A 115 -6.03 -19.90 7.63
C LYS A 115 -6.06 -18.45 7.21
N PHE A 116 -4.94 -17.78 7.39
CA PHE A 116 -4.71 -16.41 6.96
C PHE A 116 -3.56 -16.32 5.97
N TYR A 117 -3.69 -15.36 5.05
CA TYR A 117 -2.83 -15.20 3.91
C TYR A 117 -2.27 -13.78 3.82
N ILE A 118 -1.11 -13.64 3.21
CA ILE A 118 -0.41 -12.37 3.02
C ILE A 118 0.08 -12.26 1.57
N GLY A 119 0.26 -11.03 1.06
CA GLY A 119 0.92 -10.82 -0.23
C GLY A 119 2.35 -11.35 -0.23
N ALA A 120 2.75 -12.05 -1.29
CA ALA A 120 4.08 -12.65 -1.40
C ALA A 120 5.24 -11.64 -1.33
N GLU A 121 4.95 -10.37 -1.58
CA GLU A 121 5.87 -9.23 -1.50
C GLU A 121 5.97 -8.59 -0.11
N LYS A 122 5.10 -8.99 0.83
CA LYS A 122 4.99 -8.41 2.19
C LYS A 122 5.57 -9.31 3.29
N VAL A 123 6.49 -10.19 2.90
CA VAL A 123 7.18 -11.12 3.79
C VAL A 123 8.68 -10.89 3.74
N LEU A 124 9.36 -11.09 4.86
CA LEU A 124 10.80 -10.94 5.02
C LEU A 124 11.44 -12.32 5.23
N PRO A 125 12.58 -12.64 4.60
CA PRO A 125 13.33 -13.85 4.91
C PRO A 125 14.00 -13.74 6.29
N PHE A 126 14.12 -14.85 7.00
CA PHE A 126 14.87 -14.96 8.27
C PHE A 126 15.74 -16.21 8.33
#